data_AF-A0A2E1WSB9-F1
#
_entry.id   AF-A0A2E1WSB9-F1
#
_cell.length_a   1.000
_cell.length_b   1.000
_cell.length_c   1.000
_cell.angle_alpha   90.00
_cell.angle_beta   90.00
_cell.angle_gamma   90.00
#
_symmetry.space_group_name_H-M   'P 1'
#
loop_
_entity.id
_entity.type
_entity.pdbx_description
1 polymer ?
#
loop_
_entity_poly.entity_id
_entity_poly.type
_entity_poly.pdbx_seq_one_letter_code
_entity_poly.pdbx_strand_id
1 'polypeptide(L)'
;MYVLAMSLILGLPGCEQADLAMARCLILGLPGCEEINLALPTDSEAGALYATSSDLTVQVNGNVAELTVDQPSRQVRRGGSLWAKVGPYIYLFSDETETLLREYPGLSGARVITRTRADTEVARAFLNRDALNALTWRRAKNIAGRARVGGTRRPVLLEALVEWGEEHTDFEYNTEFMR
;
A
#
# COMPACT_ATOMS: atom_id res chain seq x y z
N MET A 1 -23.67 46.37 -43.67
CA MET A 1 -25.10 46.64 -43.38
C MET A 1 -25.42 46.01 -42.04
N TYR A 2 -25.78 46.84 -41.06
CA TYR A 2 -26.34 46.58 -39.72
C TYR A 2 -25.62 45.72 -38.65
N VAL A 3 -25.01 46.44 -37.69
CA VAL A 3 -25.06 46.42 -36.20
C VAL A 3 -25.43 45.13 -35.43
N LEU A 4 -24.64 44.90 -34.36
CA LEU A 4 -24.93 44.43 -32.97
C LEU A 4 -23.89 43.37 -32.56
N ALA A 5 -23.21 43.37 -31.40
CA ALA A 5 -23.61 43.86 -30.09
C ALA A 5 -22.41 44.03 -29.13
N MET A 6 -22.67 44.81 -28.08
CA MET A 6 -22.32 44.57 -26.68
C MET A 6 -20.97 45.07 -26.12
N SER A 7 -21.11 46.25 -25.51
CA SER A 7 -20.35 46.90 -24.44
C SER A 7 -19.78 45.99 -23.34
N LEU A 8 -18.58 46.29 -22.82
CA LEU A 8 -18.41 47.01 -21.54
C LEU A 8 -16.93 47.39 -21.25
N ILE A 9 -16.60 48.66 -21.51
CA ILE A 9 -15.88 49.64 -20.67
C ILE A 9 -14.82 49.08 -19.68
N LEU A 10 -13.55 49.16 -20.06
CA LEU A 10 -12.41 49.31 -19.15
C LEU A 10 -12.27 50.81 -18.82
N GLY A 11 -12.71 51.20 -17.62
CA GLY A 11 -12.45 52.53 -17.06
C GLY A 11 -11.26 52.47 -16.09
N LEU A 12 -10.07 52.81 -16.57
CA LEU A 12 -8.94 53.19 -15.71
C LEU A 12 -9.08 54.68 -15.36
N PRO A 13 -9.03 55.09 -14.08
CA PRO A 13 -8.57 56.42 -13.72
C PRO A 13 -7.13 56.36 -13.20
N GLY A 14 -6.39 57.41 -13.56
CA GLY A 14 -4.97 57.57 -13.36
C GLY A 14 -4.54 57.56 -11.89
N CYS A 15 -3.29 57.15 -11.73
CA CYS A 15 -2.52 57.21 -10.51
C CYS A 15 -1.93 58.61 -10.37
N GLU A 16 -2.34 59.40 -9.37
CA GLU A 16 -1.54 60.53 -8.87
C GLU A 16 -1.68 60.68 -7.35
N GLN A 17 -0.66 60.14 -6.68
CA GLN A 17 0.00 60.48 -5.42
C GLN A 17 -0.75 60.82 -4.11
N ALA A 18 -0.35 60.00 -3.12
CA ALA A 18 0.00 60.34 -1.74
C ALA A 18 -1.14 60.59 -0.75
N ASP A 19 -1.40 59.57 0.09
CA ASP A 19 -1.37 59.78 1.53
C ASP A 19 -1.14 58.48 2.31
N LEU A 20 -0.28 58.57 3.32
CA LEU A 20 0.00 57.51 4.29
C LEU A 20 -1.29 57.14 5.04
N ALA A 21 -1.74 55.89 4.94
CA ALA A 21 -2.19 55.08 6.10
C ALA A 21 -2.80 53.75 5.66
N MET A 22 -2.31 52.68 6.29
CA MET A 22 -2.95 51.37 6.42
C MET A 22 -3.28 50.62 5.13
N ALA A 23 -2.25 49.95 4.61
CA ALA A 23 -2.37 48.83 3.70
C ALA A 23 -3.22 47.70 4.32
N ARG A 24 -4.53 47.74 4.10
CA ARG A 24 -5.41 46.58 4.21
C ARG A 24 -5.24 45.75 2.94
N CYS A 25 -4.22 44.89 2.94
CA CYS A 25 -4.10 43.82 1.95
C CYS A 25 -5.38 42.98 1.98
N LEU A 26 -6.13 43.02 0.89
CA LEU A 26 -7.23 42.13 0.61
C LEU A 26 -6.63 40.73 0.41
N ILE A 27 -6.70 39.90 1.45
CA ILE A 27 -6.31 38.48 1.40
C ILE A 27 -7.36 37.77 0.54
N LEU A 28 -7.06 37.58 -0.73
CA LEU A 28 -7.76 36.63 -1.59
C LEU A 28 -7.37 35.22 -1.11
N GLY A 29 -8.36 34.46 -0.67
CA GLY A 29 -8.19 33.15 -0.05
C GLY A 29 -7.58 32.12 -0.98
N LEU A 30 -6.55 31.42 -0.49
CA LEU A 30 -6.21 30.08 -0.94
C LEU A 30 -7.22 29.13 -0.29
N PRO A 31 -7.89 28.22 -1.03
CA PRO A 31 -8.57 27.09 -0.39
C PRO A 31 -7.52 26.38 0.46
N GLY A 32 -7.86 26.12 1.72
CA GLY A 32 -6.92 25.72 2.76
C GLY A 32 -5.93 24.66 2.29
N CYS A 33 -4.65 24.87 2.58
CA CYS A 33 -3.72 23.78 2.73
C CYS A 33 -4.28 22.87 3.81
N GLU A 34 -5.07 21.87 3.42
CA GLU A 34 -5.37 20.75 4.29
C GLU A 34 -4.03 20.07 4.57
N GLU A 35 -3.61 20.08 5.83
CA GLU A 35 -2.37 19.44 6.24
C GLU A 35 -2.50 17.95 5.91
N ILE A 36 -1.71 17.49 4.94
CA ILE A 36 -1.74 16.09 4.52
C ILE A 36 -1.29 15.27 5.73
N ASN A 37 -2.24 14.56 6.34
CA ASN A 37 -1.93 13.66 7.44
C ASN A 37 -1.10 12.50 6.87
N LEU A 38 0.17 12.45 7.25
CA LEU A 38 1.12 11.37 6.91
C LEU A 38 1.44 10.52 8.14
N ALA A 39 0.46 10.34 9.04
CA ALA A 39 0.62 9.53 10.23
C ALA A 39 1.14 8.13 9.87
N LEU A 40 2.16 7.72 10.62
CA LEU A 40 2.70 6.37 10.61
C LEU A 40 2.19 5.63 11.86
N PRO A 41 1.89 4.33 11.77
CA PRO A 41 1.57 3.54 12.93
C PRO A 41 2.82 3.30 13.77
N THR A 42 2.63 3.05 15.06
CA THR A 42 3.62 2.34 15.87
C THR A 42 3.61 0.84 15.56
N ASP A 43 4.69 0.14 15.90
CA ASP A 43 4.77 -1.33 15.76
C ASP A 43 3.57 -2.05 16.41
N SER A 44 3.15 -1.57 17.59
CA SER A 44 2.03 -2.13 18.34
C SER A 44 0.69 -1.92 17.64
N GLU A 45 0.44 -0.74 17.09
CA GLU A 45 -0.79 -0.46 16.34
C GLU A 45 -0.86 -1.26 15.05
N ALA A 46 0.25 -1.30 14.30
CA ALA A 46 0.33 -2.11 13.09
C ALA A 46 0.15 -3.61 13.39
N GLY A 47 0.78 -4.11 14.45
CA GLY A 47 0.65 -5.49 14.90
C GLY A 47 -0.75 -5.87 15.39
N ALA A 48 -1.46 -4.94 16.03
CA ALA A 48 -2.82 -5.18 16.52
C ALA A 48 -3.81 -5.57 15.41
N LEU A 49 -3.61 -5.08 14.19
CA LEU A 49 -4.44 -5.45 13.04
C LEU A 49 -4.34 -6.94 12.69
N TYR A 50 -3.19 -7.57 12.90
CA TYR A 50 -2.94 -8.98 12.53
C TYR A 50 -3.16 -9.96 13.69
N ALA A 51 -3.26 -9.47 14.94
CA ALA A 51 -3.28 -10.30 16.14
C ALA A 51 -4.40 -11.35 16.19
N THR A 52 -5.51 -11.12 15.49
CA THR A 52 -6.64 -12.07 15.45
C THR A 52 -6.47 -13.13 14.36
N SER A 53 -5.81 -12.81 13.25
CA SER A 53 -5.78 -13.66 12.07
C SER A 53 -4.48 -14.44 11.91
N SER A 54 -3.38 -14.02 12.56
CA SER A 54 -2.07 -14.64 12.37
C SER A 54 -1.13 -14.41 13.53
N ASP A 55 -0.24 -15.38 13.75
CA ASP A 55 0.91 -15.23 14.64
C ASP A 55 2.12 -14.79 13.80
N LEU A 56 2.37 -13.48 13.78
CA LEU A 56 3.44 -12.85 13.02
C LEU A 56 3.99 -11.64 13.78
N THR A 57 5.20 -11.23 13.43
CA THR A 57 5.82 -10.01 13.97
C THR A 57 5.63 -8.86 12.99
N VAL A 58 5.16 -7.70 13.46
CA VAL A 58 5.07 -6.47 12.66
C VAL A 58 6.02 -5.43 13.23
N GLN A 59 6.76 -4.76 12.36
CA GLN A 59 7.63 -3.64 12.68
C GLN A 59 7.46 -2.53 11.64
N VAL A 60 7.53 -1.27 12.05
CA VAL A 60 7.49 -0.12 11.15
C VAL A 60 8.91 0.40 10.97
N ASN A 61 9.49 0.13 9.80
CA ASN A 61 10.85 0.50 9.45
C ASN A 61 10.82 1.68 8.47
N GLY A 62 11.09 2.88 8.99
CA GLY A 62 10.88 4.12 8.23
C GLY A 62 9.39 4.31 7.91
N ASN A 63 9.04 4.26 6.63
CA ASN A 63 7.65 4.30 6.17
C ASN A 63 7.14 2.96 5.61
N VAL A 64 7.82 1.86 5.90
CA VAL A 64 7.41 0.52 5.45
C VAL A 64 6.95 -0.28 6.66
N ALA A 65 5.79 -0.92 6.57
CA ALA A 65 5.39 -1.94 7.52
C ALA A 65 6.02 -3.28 7.12
N GLU A 66 6.93 -3.80 7.92
CA GLU A 66 7.59 -5.09 7.72
C GLU A 66 6.90 -6.16 8.57
N LEU A 67 6.38 -7.20 7.91
CA LEU A 67 5.72 -8.34 8.52
C LEU A 67 6.63 -9.55 8.39
N THR A 68 7.03 -10.14 9.51
CA THR A 68 7.86 -11.33 9.54
C THR A 68 7.02 -12.53 9.94
N VAL A 69 7.02 -13.56 9.09
CA VAL A 69 6.22 -14.77 9.24
C VAL A 69 7.14 -16.00 9.29
N ASP A 70 6.97 -16.81 10.32
CA ASP A 70 7.68 -18.08 10.45
C ASP A 70 6.98 -19.19 9.67
N GLN A 71 7.63 -19.68 8.62
CA GLN A 71 7.19 -20.82 7.81
C GLN A 71 7.94 -22.10 8.23
N PRO A 72 7.23 -23.17 8.63
CA PRO A 72 7.89 -24.42 9.00
C PRO A 72 8.66 -25.03 7.82
N SER A 73 9.97 -25.26 7.98
CA SER A 73 10.84 -25.78 6.92
C SER A 73 10.37 -27.12 6.34
N ARG A 74 9.68 -27.95 7.13
CA ARG A 74 9.05 -29.19 6.65
C ARG A 74 7.93 -28.95 5.62
N GLN A 75 7.17 -27.87 5.75
CA GLN A 75 6.11 -27.54 4.80
C GLN A 75 6.69 -27.00 3.50
N VAL A 76 7.71 -26.14 3.60
CA VAL A 76 8.44 -25.62 2.43
C VAL A 76 9.02 -26.76 1.60
N ARG A 77 9.76 -27.69 2.25
CA ARG A 77 10.34 -28.85 1.55
C ARG A 77 9.31 -29.77 0.90
N ARG A 78 8.16 -29.98 1.54
CA ARG A 78 7.11 -30.88 1.02
C ARG A 78 6.35 -30.25 -0.15
N GLY A 79 6.07 -28.96 -0.09
CA GLY A 79 5.34 -28.25 -1.14
C GLY A 79 6.24 -27.74 -2.28
N GLY A 80 7.57 -27.81 -2.11
CA GLY A 80 8.54 -27.36 -3.10
C GLY A 80 8.54 -25.84 -3.28
N SER A 81 9.09 -25.40 -4.41
CA SER A 81 9.27 -23.99 -4.76
C SER A 81 7.95 -23.21 -4.74
N LEU A 82 6.84 -23.80 -5.21
CA LEU A 82 5.53 -23.15 -5.17
C LEU A 82 5.12 -22.76 -3.75
N TRP A 83 5.36 -23.64 -2.77
CA TRP A 83 5.04 -23.35 -1.36
C TRP A 83 5.93 -22.28 -0.74
N ALA A 84 7.19 -22.21 -1.17
CA ALA A 84 8.12 -21.17 -0.77
C ALA A 84 7.67 -19.79 -1.26
N LYS A 85 7.12 -19.71 -2.48
CA LYS A 85 6.65 -18.47 -3.09
C LYS A 85 5.33 -17.94 -2.52
N VAL A 86 4.42 -18.84 -2.14
CA VAL A 86 3.06 -18.47 -1.70
C VAL A 86 3.04 -17.61 -0.43
N GLY A 87 4.00 -17.85 0.47
CA GLY A 87 3.98 -17.32 1.83
C GLY A 87 3.73 -15.81 1.91
N PRO A 88 4.54 -14.95 1.27
CA PRO A 88 4.35 -13.50 1.33
C PRO A 88 2.97 -13.03 0.85
N TYR A 89 2.47 -13.60 -0.25
CA TYR A 89 1.24 -13.15 -0.91
C TYR A 89 -0.03 -13.46 -0.11
N ILE A 90 -0.01 -14.50 0.74
CA ILE A 90 -1.13 -14.81 1.64
C ILE A 90 -1.37 -13.68 2.65
N TYR A 91 -0.31 -13.00 3.09
CA TYR A 91 -0.40 -11.91 4.06
C TYR A 91 -0.54 -10.55 3.37
N LEU A 92 0.17 -10.30 2.27
CA LEU A 92 0.04 -9.03 1.53
C LEU A 92 -1.38 -8.79 1.02
N PHE A 93 -2.08 -9.83 0.56
CA PHE A 93 -3.43 -9.72 0.02
C PHE A 93 -4.49 -10.09 1.07
N SER A 94 -4.35 -9.50 2.25
CA SER A 94 -5.23 -9.66 3.41
C SER A 94 -6.08 -8.41 3.67
N ASP A 95 -7.16 -8.55 4.43
CA ASP A 95 -7.99 -7.40 4.84
C ASP A 95 -7.22 -6.48 5.80
N GLU A 96 -6.32 -7.06 6.58
CA GLU A 96 -5.43 -6.39 7.52
C GLU A 96 -4.45 -5.48 6.79
N THR A 97 -3.83 -5.95 5.70
CA THR A 97 -2.91 -5.12 4.91
C THR A 97 -3.62 -3.99 4.18
N GLU A 98 -4.79 -4.25 3.59
CA GLU A 98 -5.59 -3.17 3.00
C GLU A 98 -6.01 -2.13 4.04
N THR A 99 -6.39 -2.58 5.24
CA THR A 99 -6.77 -1.70 6.34
C THR A 99 -5.59 -0.87 6.84
N LEU A 100 -4.43 -1.51 7.05
CA LEU A 100 -3.20 -0.83 7.44
C LEU A 100 -2.83 0.29 6.46
N LEU A 101 -2.83 0.01 5.16
CA LEU A 101 -2.44 0.99 4.14
C LEU A 101 -3.48 2.10 3.94
N ARG A 102 -4.76 1.82 4.23
CA ARG A 102 -5.84 2.81 4.19
C ARG A 102 -5.82 3.73 5.41
N GLU A 103 -5.61 3.18 6.60
CA GLU A 103 -5.63 3.94 7.87
C GLU A 103 -4.37 4.77 8.07
N TYR A 104 -3.24 4.33 7.54
CA TYR A 104 -1.95 4.99 7.72
C TYR A 104 -1.36 5.49 6.39
N PRO A 105 -1.84 6.65 5.89
CA PRO A 105 -1.36 7.26 4.66
C PRO A 105 0.09 7.78 4.74
N GLY A 106 0.80 7.64 5.86
CA GLY A 106 2.25 7.85 5.90
C GLY A 106 3.06 6.68 5.29
N LEU A 107 2.48 5.47 5.24
CA LEU A 107 3.18 4.27 4.76
C LEU A 107 3.39 4.31 3.24
N SER A 108 4.57 3.88 2.79
CA SER A 108 4.86 3.65 1.36
C SER A 108 4.37 2.28 0.87
N GLY A 109 4.16 1.34 1.80
CA GLY A 109 3.73 -0.01 1.48
C GLY A 109 3.92 -0.98 2.63
N ALA A 110 3.64 -2.25 2.35
CA ALA A 110 3.85 -3.36 3.26
C ALA A 110 4.84 -4.35 2.66
N ARG A 111 5.77 -4.83 3.47
CA ARG A 111 6.73 -5.88 3.10
C ARG A 111 6.44 -7.11 3.93
N VAL A 112 6.25 -8.25 3.30
CA VAL A 112 6.17 -9.53 4.00
C VAL A 112 7.47 -10.30 3.76
N ILE A 113 8.09 -10.74 4.85
CA ILE A 113 9.27 -11.58 4.88
C ILE A 113 8.86 -12.91 5.49
N THR A 114 9.04 -13.98 4.74
CA THR A 114 8.85 -15.34 5.22
C THR A 114 10.20 -15.96 5.51
N ARG A 115 10.33 -16.56 6.68
CA ARG A 115 11.57 -17.19 7.12
C ARG A 115 11.30 -18.53 7.77
N THR A 116 12.29 -19.40 7.82
CA THR A 116 12.22 -20.60 8.64
C THR A 116 12.41 -20.25 10.11
N ARG A 117 12.03 -21.15 11.03
CA ARG A 117 12.33 -21.00 12.47
C ARG A 117 13.82 -20.94 12.81
N ALA A 118 14.70 -21.29 11.87
CA ALA A 118 16.14 -21.13 12.00
C ALA A 118 16.63 -19.76 11.49
N ASP A 119 15.70 -18.81 11.32
CA ASP A 119 15.95 -17.44 10.84
C ASP A 119 16.49 -17.34 9.40
N THR A 120 16.28 -18.39 8.59
CA THR A 120 16.63 -18.37 7.16
C THR A 120 15.50 -17.79 6.34
N GLU A 121 15.72 -16.68 5.65
CA GLU A 121 14.74 -16.10 4.73
C GLU A 121 14.42 -17.07 3.58
N VAL A 122 13.13 -17.24 3.32
CA VAL A 122 12.59 -18.09 2.26
C VAL A 122 12.17 -17.23 1.07
N ALA A 123 11.40 -16.19 1.34
CA ALA A 123 10.90 -15.26 0.33
C ALA A 123 10.52 -13.92 0.98
N ARG A 124 10.65 -12.84 0.22
CA ARG A 124 10.11 -11.53 0.56
C ARG A 124 9.34 -10.93 -0.60
N ALA A 125 8.31 -10.16 -0.27
CA ALA A 125 7.58 -9.36 -1.26
C ALA A 125 7.16 -8.02 -0.65
N PHE A 126 7.20 -6.97 -1.45
CA PHE A 126 6.83 -5.61 -1.10
C PHE A 126 5.67 -5.15 -1.99
N LEU A 127 4.56 -4.81 -1.35
CA LEU A 127 3.41 -4.19 -1.98
C LEU A 127 3.46 -2.69 -1.75
N ASN A 128 3.70 -1.93 -2.83
CA ASN A 128 3.56 -0.50 -2.79
C ASN A 128 2.09 -0.12 -2.51
N ARG A 129 1.87 0.92 -1.70
CA ARG A 129 0.54 1.41 -1.31
C ARG A 129 -0.40 1.68 -2.50
N ASP A 130 0.16 2.13 -3.63
CA ASP A 130 -0.59 2.59 -4.79
C ASP A 130 -0.65 1.51 -5.89
N ALA A 131 -0.04 0.34 -5.66
CA ALA A 131 -0.05 -0.77 -6.60
C ALA A 131 -1.46 -1.33 -6.86
N LEU A 132 -2.35 -1.23 -5.87
CA LEU A 132 -3.70 -1.78 -5.95
C LEU A 132 -4.76 -0.71 -5.67
N ASN A 133 -5.74 -0.61 -6.58
CA ASN A 133 -6.97 0.15 -6.38
C ASN A 133 -8.08 -0.76 -5.79
N ALA A 134 -9.24 -0.19 -5.49
CA ALA A 134 -10.35 -0.94 -4.87
C ALA A 134 -10.78 -2.21 -5.63
N LEU A 135 -10.74 -2.19 -6.97
CA LEU A 135 -11.10 -3.36 -7.78
C LEU A 135 -10.01 -4.44 -7.73
N THR A 136 -8.74 -4.04 -7.81
CA THR A 136 -7.61 -4.98 -7.78
C THR A 136 -7.38 -5.52 -6.37
N TRP A 137 -7.63 -4.75 -5.31
CA TRP A 137 -7.70 -5.24 -3.93
C TRP A 137 -8.72 -6.35 -3.75
N ARG A 138 -9.96 -6.11 -4.20
CA ARG A 138 -11.02 -7.14 -4.15
C ARG A 138 -10.62 -8.41 -4.90
N ARG A 139 -9.96 -8.28 -6.06
CA ARG A 139 -9.46 -9.43 -6.83
C ARG A 139 -8.34 -10.16 -6.10
N ALA A 140 -7.35 -9.43 -5.58
CA ALA A 140 -6.23 -9.97 -4.82
C ALA A 140 -6.71 -10.80 -3.61
N LYS A 141 -7.63 -10.24 -2.82
CA LYS A 141 -8.22 -10.94 -1.66
C LYS A 141 -8.99 -12.20 -2.05
N ASN A 142 -9.73 -12.17 -3.17
CA ASN A 142 -10.42 -13.36 -3.68
C ASN A 142 -9.44 -14.47 -4.11
N ILE A 143 -8.33 -14.11 -4.75
CA ILE A 143 -7.29 -15.06 -5.16
C ILE A 143 -6.62 -15.66 -3.90
N ALA A 144 -6.20 -14.81 -2.96
CA ALA A 144 -5.58 -15.23 -1.70
C ALA A 144 -6.51 -16.09 -0.83
N GLY A 145 -7.80 -15.74 -0.75
CA GLY A 145 -8.80 -16.52 -0.04
C GLY A 145 -8.98 -17.93 -0.63
N ARG A 146 -9.03 -18.05 -1.96
CA ARG A 146 -9.11 -19.35 -2.65
C ARG A 146 -7.84 -20.18 -2.46
N ALA A 147 -6.68 -19.54 -2.54
CA ALA A 147 -5.39 -20.16 -2.26
C ALA A 147 -5.34 -20.72 -0.83
N ARG A 148 -5.76 -19.93 0.18
CA ARG A 148 -5.77 -20.32 1.59
C ARG A 148 -6.69 -21.52 1.87
N VAL A 149 -7.89 -21.55 1.29
CA VAL A 149 -8.88 -22.61 1.54
C VAL A 149 -8.63 -23.87 0.71
N GLY A 150 -8.21 -23.72 -0.55
CA GLY A 150 -8.19 -24.79 -1.53
C GLY A 150 -6.80 -25.19 -2.05
N GLY A 151 -5.76 -24.40 -1.77
CA GLY A 151 -4.46 -24.54 -2.42
C GLY A 151 -3.77 -25.88 -2.21
N THR A 152 -3.95 -26.49 -1.04
CA THR A 152 -3.41 -27.84 -0.73
C THR A 152 -4.00 -28.95 -1.59
N ARG A 153 -5.25 -28.80 -2.04
CA ARG A 153 -5.93 -29.78 -2.90
C ARG A 153 -5.85 -29.42 -4.38
N ARG A 154 -5.65 -28.14 -4.70
CA ARG A 154 -5.66 -27.59 -6.06
C ARG A 154 -4.48 -26.62 -6.23
N PRO A 155 -3.29 -27.14 -6.58
CA PRO A 155 -2.07 -26.32 -6.72
C PRO A 155 -2.22 -25.10 -7.64
N VAL A 156 -3.04 -25.20 -8.69
CA VAL A 156 -3.35 -24.08 -9.60
C VAL A 156 -3.88 -22.83 -8.89
N LEU A 157 -4.51 -22.95 -7.72
CA LEU A 157 -4.97 -21.79 -6.93
C LEU A 157 -3.81 -21.02 -6.30
N LEU A 158 -2.71 -21.72 -6.02
CA LEU A 158 -1.49 -21.14 -5.48
C LEU A 158 -0.63 -20.55 -6.58
N GLU A 159 -0.57 -21.22 -7.73
CA GLU A 159 0.05 -20.67 -8.94
C GLU A 159 -0.59 -19.34 -9.31
N ALA A 160 -1.93 -19.27 -9.33
CA ALA A 160 -2.65 -18.02 -9.59
C ALA A 160 -2.36 -16.92 -8.55
N LEU A 161 -2.12 -17.29 -7.28
CA LEU A 161 -1.74 -16.34 -6.24
C LEU A 161 -0.32 -15.82 -6.45
N VAL A 162 0.61 -16.71 -6.78
CA VAL A 162 2.01 -16.36 -7.06
C VAL A 162 2.09 -15.49 -8.30
N GLU A 163 1.43 -15.87 -9.40
CA GLU A 163 1.39 -15.09 -10.64
C GLU A 163 0.84 -13.68 -10.40
N TRP A 164 -0.30 -13.57 -9.70
CA TRP A 164 -0.85 -12.26 -9.33
C TRP A 164 0.11 -11.46 -8.44
N GLY A 165 0.78 -12.13 -7.50
CA GLY A 165 1.78 -11.53 -6.63
C GLY A 165 2.97 -10.96 -7.38
N GLU A 166 3.58 -11.77 -8.24
CA GLU A 166 4.75 -11.41 -9.05
C GLU A 166 4.44 -10.26 -10.03
N GLU A 167 3.19 -10.12 -10.49
CA GLU A 167 2.76 -9.01 -11.35
C GLU A 167 2.61 -7.67 -10.60
N HIS A 168 2.29 -7.69 -9.30
CA HIS A 168 1.87 -6.49 -8.55
C HIS A 168 2.79 -6.11 -7.37
N THR A 169 3.90 -6.81 -7.19
CA THR A 169 4.82 -6.59 -6.05
C THR A 169 6.27 -6.63 -6.49
N ASP A 170 7.14 -5.97 -5.74
CA ASP A 170 8.58 -6.21 -5.82
C ASP A 170 8.89 -7.44 -4.96
N PHE A 171 9.47 -8.48 -5.52
CA PHE A 171 9.70 -9.74 -4.81
C PHE A 171 11.13 -10.26 -4.96
N GLU A 172 11.57 -11.03 -3.98
CA GLU A 172 12.83 -11.76 -4.01
C GLU A 172 12.65 -13.12 -3.34
N TYR A 173 13.23 -14.15 -3.94
CA TYR A 173 13.16 -15.52 -3.47
C TYR A 173 14.55 -16.05 -3.16
N ASN A 174 14.68 -16.74 -2.02
CA ASN A 174 15.92 -17.43 -1.73
C ASN A 174 16.05 -18.66 -2.64
N THR A 175 17.08 -18.64 -3.49
CA THR A 175 17.37 -19.66 -4.50
C THR A 175 17.55 -21.07 -3.92
N GLU A 176 17.90 -21.22 -2.65
CA GLU A 176 17.99 -22.51 -1.97
C GLU A 176 16.63 -23.24 -1.94
N PHE A 177 15.52 -22.49 -1.83
CA PHE A 177 14.17 -23.03 -1.76
C PHE A 177 13.47 -23.10 -3.13
N MET A 178 14.14 -22.69 -4.21
CA MET A 178 13.60 -22.67 -5.57
C MET A 178 13.98 -23.89 -6.42
N ARG A 179 14.75 -24.82 -5.85
CA ARG A 179 15.31 -26.01 -6.51
C ARG A 179 14.50 -27.27 -6.26
#